data_AF-A0A0S6X006-F1
#
_entry.id   AF-A0A0S6X006-F1
#
_cell.length_a   1.000
_cell.length_b   1.000
_cell.length_c   1.000
_cell.angle_alpha   90.00
_cell.angle_beta   90.00
_cell.angle_gamma   90.00
#
_symmetry.space_group_name_H-M   'P 1'
#
loop_
_entity.id
_entity.type
_entity.pdbx_description
1 polymer ?
#
loop_
_entity_poly.entity_id
_entity_poly.type
_entity_poly.pdbx_seq_one_letter_code
_entity_poly.pdbx_strand_id
1 'polypeptide(L)' 'MAKLIDTQPFHAVTFEGQRFDCGSKLGFVEATLSIALDREDMGEDVRAMAKRILG' A
#
# COMPACT_ATOMS: atom_id res chain seq x y z
N MET A 1 18.82 -10.70 14.03
CA MET A 1 17.44 -11.22 14.19
C MET A 1 17.46 -12.58 14.90
N ALA A 2 17.86 -13.68 14.25
CA ALA A 2 17.77 -15.03 14.84
C ALA A 2 18.44 -15.18 16.23
N LYS A 3 19.67 -14.70 16.40
CA LYS A 3 20.40 -14.75 17.70
C LYS A 3 19.73 -13.98 18.85
N LEU A 4 18.79 -13.08 18.55
CA LEU A 4 18.08 -12.28 19.55
C LEU A 4 16.85 -13.01 20.09
N ILE A 5 16.37 -14.06 19.40
CA ILE A 5 15.22 -14.85 19.85
C ILE A 5 15.52 -15.52 21.21
N ASP A 6 16.79 -15.86 21.45
CA ASP A 6 17.22 -16.56 22.67
C ASP A 6 17.37 -15.62 23.89
N THR A 7 17.54 -14.31 23.67
CA THR A 7 17.93 -13.38 24.74
C THR A 7 16.91 -12.29 25.03
N GLN A 8 15.86 -12.16 24.22
CA GLN A 8 14.82 -11.16 24.42
C GLN A 8 13.46 -11.61 23.86
N PRO A 9 12.34 -11.11 24.41
CA PRO A 9 11.03 -11.32 23.82
C PRO A 9 11.01 -10.88 22.35
N PHE A 10 10.46 -11.75 21.50
CA PHE A 10 10.35 -11.54 20.06
C PHE A 10 8.88 -11.70 19.66
N HIS A 11 8.26 -10.62 19.22
CA HIS A 11 6.82 -10.59 18.91
C HIS A 11 6.59 -10.26 17.44
N ALA A 12 5.61 -10.93 16.85
CA ALA A 12 5.05 -10.55 15.56
C ALA A 12 3.77 -9.75 15.78
N VAL A 13 3.56 -8.72 14.96
CA VAL A 13 2.33 -7.93 14.93
C VAL A 13 1.74 -8.02 13.54
N THR A 14 0.48 -8.43 13.45
CA THR A 14 -0.30 -8.30 12.23
C THR A 14 -0.80 -6.87 12.14
N PHE A 15 -0.33 -6.14 11.13
CA PHE A 15 -0.78 -4.78 10.88
C PHE A 15 -2.26 -4.77 10.48
N GLU A 16 -3.05 -3.92 11.14
CA GLU A 16 -4.44 -3.66 10.77
C GLU A 16 -4.47 -2.51 9.74
N GLY A 17 -4.48 -2.90 8.47
CA GLY A 17 -4.52 -1.98 7.34
C GLY A 17 -4.09 -2.66 6.05
N GLN A 18 -3.91 -1.86 5.00
CA GLN A 18 -3.47 -2.36 3.70
C GLN A 18 -1.97 -2.12 3.52
N ARG A 19 -1.23 -3.19 3.25
CA ARG A 19 0.20 -3.13 2.89
C ARG A 19 0.33 -3.24 1.38
N PHE A 20 1.07 -2.31 0.78
CA PHE A 20 1.48 -2.37 -0.62
C PHE A 20 2.96 -2.73 -0.74
N ASP A 21 3.32 -3.63 -1.66
CA ASP A 21 4.72 -3.96 -1.94
C ASP A 21 5.31 -3.03 -3.02
N CYS A 22 5.73 -1.85 -2.58
CA CYS A 22 6.39 -0.86 -3.45
C CYS A 22 7.80 -1.28 -3.91
N GLY A 23 8.32 -2.43 -3.48
CA GLY A 23 9.52 -3.03 -4.06
C GLY A 23 9.29 -3.57 -5.48
N SER A 24 8.02 -3.82 -5.84
CA SER A 24 7.60 -4.21 -7.18
C SER A 24 7.06 -3.03 -7.98
N LYS A 25 7.25 -3.04 -9.30
CA LYS A 25 6.70 -2.01 -10.20
C LYS A 25 5.18 -1.94 -10.11
N LEU A 26 4.53 -3.09 -10.03
CA LEU A 26 3.07 -3.17 -9.93
C LEU A 26 2.58 -2.63 -8.60
N GLY A 27 3.18 -3.04 -7.48
CA GLY A 27 2.79 -2.57 -6.15
C GLY A 27 3.04 -1.07 -5.94
N PHE A 28 4.04 -0.48 -6.61
CA PHE A 28 4.22 0.98 -6.64
C PHE A 28 3.03 1.70 -7.30
N VAL A 29 2.57 1.19 -8.45
CA VAL A 29 1.41 1.77 -9.16
C VAL A 29 0.14 1.60 -8.32
N GLU A 30 -0.04 0.42 -7.72
CA GLU A 30 -1.20 0.12 -6.86
C GLU A 30 -1.27 1.06 -5.65
N ALA A 31 -0.16 1.20 -4.92
CA ALA A 31 -0.09 2.09 -3.75
C ALA A 31 -0.42 3.54 -4.13
N THR A 32 0.19 4.02 -5.22
CA THR A 32 0.00 5.40 -5.69
C THR A 32 -1.46 5.64 -6.09
N LEU A 33 -2.06 4.71 -6.83
CA LEU A 33 -3.45 4.83 -7.26
C LEU A 33 -4.41 4.76 -6.07
N SER A 34 -4.18 3.85 -5.11
CA SER A 34 -5.02 3.73 -3.91
C SER A 34 -5.04 5.03 -3.11
N ILE A 35 -3.85 5.58 -2.81
CA ILE A 35 -3.73 6.84 -2.07
C ILE A 35 -4.37 8.00 -2.84
N ALA A 36 -4.18 8.06 -4.17
CA ALA A 36 -4.75 9.12 -4.99
C ALA A 36 -6.28 9.07 -5.04
N LEU A 37 -6.88 7.88 -5.02
CA LEU A 37 -8.33 7.69 -5.00
C LEU A 37 -8.98 8.07 -3.66
N ASP A 38 -8.24 7.97 -2.55
CA ASP A 38 -8.74 8.29 -1.21
C ASP A 38 -8.68 9.80 -0.87
N ARG A 39 -8.03 10.61 -1.72
CA ARG A 39 -7.87 12.05 -1.49
C ARG A 39 -9.12 12.86 -1.88
N GLU A 40 -9.60 13.70 -0.98
CA GLU A 40 -10.80 14.55 -1.19
C GLU A 40 -10.63 15.56 -2.33
N ASP A 41 -9.44 16.12 -2.51
CA ASP A 41 -9.16 17.17 -3.51
C ASP A 41 -8.93 16.65 -4.94
N MET A 42 -8.74 15.34 -5.13
CA MET A 42 -8.38 14.79 -6.45
C MET A 42 -8.93 13.39 -6.75
N GLY A 43 -9.52 12.69 -5.78
CA GLY A 43 -9.95 11.29 -5.94
C GLY A 43 -11.00 11.08 -7.03
N GLU A 44 -11.95 12.01 -7.17
CA GLU A 44 -12.95 11.96 -8.23
C GLU A 44 -12.33 12.14 -9.62
N ASP A 45 -11.39 13.07 -9.78
CA ASP A 45 -10.67 13.28 -11.04
C ASP A 45 -9.81 12.06 -11.41
N VAL A 46 -9.14 11.46 -10.42
CA VAL A 46 -8.35 10.23 -10.60
C VAL A 46 -9.24 9.07 -11.03
N ARG A 47 -10.42 8.92 -10.41
CA ARG A 47 -11.40 7.87 -10.75
C ARG A 47 -11.94 8.04 -12.17
N ALA A 48 -12.28 9.27 -12.56
CA ALA A 48 -12.74 9.57 -13.91
C ALA A 48 -11.65 9.30 -14.96
N MET A 49 -10.42 9.71 -14.67
CA MET A 49 -9.25 9.43 -15.51
C MET A 49 -9.01 7.93 -15.67
N ALA A 50 -9.02 7.16 -14.57
CA ALA A 50 -8.80 5.72 -14.60
C ALA A 50 -9.85 4.98 -15.44
N LYS A 51 -11.14 5.32 -15.29
CA LYS A 51 -12.22 4.76 -16.13
C LYS A 51 -11.98 5.02 -17.62
N ARG A 52 -11.60 6.25 -17.98
CA ARG A 52 -11.32 6.62 -19.39
C ARG A 52 -10.14 5.83 -19.98
N ILE A 53 -9.13 5.47 -19.18
CA ILE A 53 -7.98 4.69 -19.64
C ILE A 53 -8.36 3.21 -19.84
N LEU A 54 -9.24 2.67 -18.99
CA LEU A 54 -9.56 1.24 -18.97
C LEU A 54 -10.59 0.82 -20.05
N GLY A 55 -11.33 1.76 -20.64
CA GLY A 55 -12.35 1.49 -21.66
C GLY A 55 -13.73 1.32 -21.07
#